data_AF-A0A7G6SIR4-F1
#
_entry.id   AF-A0A7G6SIR4-F1
#
_cell.length_a   1.000
_cell.length_b   1.000
_cell.length_c   1.000
_cell.angle_alpha   90.00
_cell.angle_beta   90.00
_cell.angle_gamma   90.00
#
_symmetry.space_group_name_H-M   'P 1'
#
loop_
_entity.id
_entity.type
_entity.pdbx_description
1 polymer ?
#
loop_
_entity_poly.entity_id
_entity_poly.type
_entity_poly.pdbx_seq_one_letter_code
_entity_poly.pdbx_strand_id
1 'polypeptide(L)' 'MIYATIAGPLTPHEYKTPQQRHDHCMEVLRERFLGEVSTSDIRVIADEAEISGWSYHEVRRAIDSLVTEKAQHAGVEPC' A
#
# COMPACT_ATOMS: atom_id res chain seq x y z
N MET A 1 -12.25 -6.61 27.50
CA MET A 1 -10.82 -6.35 27.26
C MET A 1 -10.63 -6.33 25.75
N ILE A 2 -10.30 -5.17 25.20
CA ILE A 2 -10.11 -4.98 23.76
C ILE A 2 -8.76 -5.59 23.41
N TYR A 3 -8.74 -6.69 22.65
CA TYR A 3 -7.53 -7.21 22.05
C TYR A 3 -7.11 -6.25 20.94
N ALA A 4 -6.20 -5.34 21.25
CA ALA A 4 -5.36 -4.70 20.26
C ALA A 4 -4.43 -5.78 19.71
N THR A 5 -4.85 -6.49 18.66
CA THR A 5 -3.94 -7.31 17.86
C THR A 5 -3.11 -6.34 17.04
N ILE A 6 -2.03 -5.87 17.66
CA ILE A 6 -0.93 -5.21 16.97
C ILE A 6 -0.49 -6.21 15.90
N ALA A 7 -0.61 -5.85 14.63
CA ALA A 7 0.12 -6.51 13.55
C ALA A 7 1.61 -6.24 13.78
N GLY A 8 2.20 -6.95 14.75
CA GLY A 8 3.63 -6.99 14.97
C GLY A 8 4.30 -7.70 13.81
N PRO A 9 5.57 -7.40 13.50
CA PRO A 9 6.23 -7.86 12.29
C PRO A 9 6.24 -9.40 12.25
N LEU A 10 5.61 -9.98 11.22
CA LEU A 10 5.73 -11.40 10.94
C LEU A 10 7.22 -11.75 10.91
N THR A 11 7.59 -12.77 11.68
CA THR A 11 9.00 -13.13 11.86
C THR A 11 9.65 -13.49 10.51
N PRO A 12 10.97 -13.30 10.33
CA PRO A 12 11.68 -13.59 9.07
C PRO A 12 11.50 -15.02 8.54
N HIS A 13 11.03 -15.95 9.40
CA HIS A 13 10.82 -17.36 9.09
C HIS A 13 9.51 -17.69 8.35
N GLU A 14 8.57 -16.75 8.21
CA GLU A 14 7.27 -17.01 7.56
C GLU A 14 7.20 -16.62 6.08
N TYR A 15 8.16 -15.83 5.59
CA TYR A 15 8.20 -15.45 4.17
C TYR A 15 9.00 -16.45 3.36
N LYS A 16 8.31 -17.21 2.51
CA LYS A 16 8.92 -18.21 1.62
C LYS A 16 9.66 -17.56 0.44
N THR A 17 9.37 -16.30 0.10
CA THR A 17 10.01 -15.59 -1.03
C THR A 17 10.16 -14.08 -0.77
N PRO A 18 11.12 -13.40 -1.45
CA PRO A 18 11.24 -11.94 -1.44
C PRO A 18 9.95 -11.22 -1.89
N GLN A 19 9.20 -11.82 -2.81
CA GLN A 19 7.91 -11.30 -3.26
C GLN A 19 6.89 -11.24 -2.12
N GLN A 20 6.79 -12.30 -1.31
CA GLN A 20 5.86 -12.31 -0.17
C GLN A 20 6.23 -11.26 0.89
N ARG A 21 7.53 -10.97 1.06
CA ARG A 21 7.99 -9.88 1.94
C ARG A 21 7.56 -8.53 1.43
N HIS A 22 7.76 -8.29 0.13
CA HIS A 22 7.37 -7.05 -0.52
C HIS A 22 5.85 -6.85 -0.45
N ASP A 23 5.08 -7.89 -0.79
CA ASP A 23 3.61 -7.84 -0.76
C ASP A 23 3.09 -7.51 0.64
N HIS A 24 3.61 -8.18 1.69
CA HIS A 24 3.20 -7.89 3.06
C HIS A 24 3.60 -6.47 3.50
N CYS A 25 4.81 -6.03 3.17
CA CYS A 25 5.22 -4.67 3.50
C CYS A 25 4.34 -3.63 2.82
N MET A 26 3.96 -3.85 1.55
CA MET A 26 3.01 -2.97 0.85
C MET A 26 1.62 -3.00 1.49
N GLU A 27 1.12 -4.14 1.97
CA GLU A 27 -0.14 -4.17 2.74
C GLU A 27 -0.06 -3.32 4.01
N VAL A 28 1.03 -3.44 4.78
CA VAL A 28 1.23 -2.65 6.00
C VAL A 28 1.29 -1.14 5.69
N LEU A 29 1.96 -0.77 4.59
CA LEU A 29 1.98 0.64 4.15
C LEU A 29 0.59 1.13 3.76
N ARG A 30 -0.20 0.32 3.03
CA ARG A 30 -1.59 0.68 2.70
C ARG A 30 -2.45 0.84 3.94
N GLU A 31 -2.42 -0.11 4.87
CA GLU A 31 -3.18 -0.03 6.11
C GLU A 31 -2.89 1.26 6.88
N ARG A 32 -1.64 1.73 6.84
CA ARG A 32 -1.21 2.91 7.59
C ARG A 32 -1.40 4.23 6.86
N PHE A 33 -1.18 4.27 5.54
CA PHE A 33 -1.08 5.53 4.79
C PHE A 33 -2.13 5.71 3.70
N LEU A 34 -2.95 4.69 3.39
CA LEU A 34 -4.02 4.87 2.40
C LEU A 34 -5.02 5.96 2.81
N GLY A 35 -5.27 6.13 4.11
CA GLY A 35 -6.11 7.22 4.63
C GLY A 35 -5.50 8.62 4.47
N GLU A 36 -4.18 8.73 4.28
CA GLU A 36 -3.46 9.98 4.03
C GLU A 36 -3.38 10.32 2.53
N VAL A 37 -3.74 9.37 1.66
CA VAL A 37 -3.87 9.61 0.22
C VAL A 37 -5.17 10.40 -0.02
N SER A 38 -5.07 11.50 -0.76
CA SER A 38 -6.24 12.34 -0.99
C SER A 38 -7.26 11.62 -1.88
N THR A 39 -8.55 11.80 -1.59
CA THR A 39 -9.61 11.24 -2.44
C THR A 39 -9.56 11.79 -3.86
N SER A 40 -9.06 13.01 -4.06
CA SER A 40 -8.82 13.59 -5.40
C SER A 40 -7.78 12.81 -6.18
N ASP A 41 -6.67 12.40 -5.57
CA ASP A 41 -5.62 11.65 -6.27
C ASP A 41 -6.12 10.26 -6.66
N ILE A 42 -6.86 9.59 -5.77
CA ILE A 42 -7.51 8.29 -6.06
C ILE A 42 -8.50 8.45 -7.22
N ARG A 43 -9.25 9.56 -7.26
CA ARG A 43 -10.21 9.82 -8.34
C ARG A 43 -9.52 10.06 -9.67
N VAL A 44 -8.40 10.79 -9.71
CA VAL A 44 -7.60 10.98 -10.92
C VAL A 44 -7.13 9.64 -11.47
N ILE A 45 -6.66 8.74 -10.60
CA ILE A 45 -6.27 7.38 -11.01
C ILE A 45 -7.48 6.61 -11.56
N ALA A 46 -8.64 6.69 -10.91
CA ALA A 46 -9.84 5.99 -11.35
C ALA A 46 -10.34 6.48 -12.72
N ASP A 47 -10.37 7.80 -12.91
CA ASP A 47 -10.78 8.44 -14.18
C ASP A 47 -9.81 8.05 -15.31
N GLU A 48 -8.50 8.09 -15.06
CA GLU A 48 -7.48 7.67 -16.03
C GLU A 48 -7.58 6.17 -16.33
N ALA A 49 -7.82 5.33 -15.33
CA ALA A 49 -7.97 3.90 -15.49
C ALA A 49 -9.19 3.54 -16.36
N GLU A 50 -10.29 4.27 -16.23
CA GLU A 50 -11.48 4.09 -17.06
C GLU A 50 -11.20 4.49 -18.52
N ILE A 51 -10.57 5.65 -18.74
CA ILE A 51 -10.25 6.16 -20.08
C ILE A 51 -9.26 5.25 -20.81
N SER A 52 -8.21 4.82 -20.10
CA SER A 52 -7.09 4.07 -20.66
C SER A 52 -7.27 2.56 -20.56
N GLY A 53 -8.37 2.07 -19.95
CA GLY A 53 -8.70 0.66 -19.83
C GLY A 53 -7.71 -0.12 -18.96
N TRP A 54 -7.22 0.49 -17.87
CA TRP A 54 -6.24 -0.13 -16.98
C TRP A 54 -6.81 -1.37 -16.30
N SER A 55 -5.95 -2.37 -16.14
CA SER A 55 -6.24 -3.53 -15.31
C SER A 55 -6.26 -3.15 -13.82
N TYR A 56 -6.93 -3.98 -13.02
CA TYR A 56 -6.92 -3.86 -11.56
C TYR A 56 -5.49 -3.77 -10.99
N HIS A 57 -4.54 -4.52 -11.56
CA HIS A 57 -3.15 -4.51 -11.12
C HIS A 57 -2.45 -3.16 -11.36
N GLU A 58 -2.75 -2.49 -12.46
CA GLU A 58 -2.20 -1.17 -12.77
C GLU A 58 -2.77 -0.10 -11.86
N VAL A 59 -4.09 -0.12 -11.63
CA VAL A 59 -4.75 0.77 -10.67
C VAL A 59 -4.17 0.59 -9.27
N ARG A 60 -4.03 -0.66 -8.83
CA ARG A 60 -3.46 -0.99 -7.51
C ARG A 60 -2.02 -0.48 -7.39
N ARG A 61 -1.19 -0.66 -8.42
CA ARG A 61 0.20 -0.16 -8.43
C ARG A 61 0.25 1.38 -8.38
N ALA A 62 -0.65 2.06 -9.06
CA ALA A 62 -0.71 3.53 -9.00
C ALA A 62 -1.05 4.03 -7.59
N ILE A 63 -2.04 3.39 -6.94
CA ILE A 63 -2.39 3.70 -5.54
C ILE A 63 -1.22 3.39 -4.60
N ASP A 64 -0.51 2.28 -4.83
CA ASP A 64 0.69 1.91 -4.07
C ASP A 64 1.78 2.97 -4.13
N SER A 65 1.98 3.57 -5.30
CA SER A 65 2.94 4.67 -5.47
C SER A 65 2.57 5.85 -4.57
N LEU A 66 1.29 6.25 -4.55
CA LEU A 66 0.83 7.34 -3.69
C LEU A 66 1.00 7.02 -2.20
N VAL A 67 0.66 5.79 -1.80
CA VAL A 67 0.86 5.31 -0.42
C VAL A 67 2.34 5.38 -0.03
N THR A 68 3.24 4.94 -0.91
CA THR A 68 4.69 4.99 -0.71
C THR A 68 5.20 6.42 -0.58
N GLU A 69 4.72 7.35 -1.41
CA GLU A 69 5.07 8.77 -1.30
C GLU A 69 4.64 9.36 0.06
N LYS A 70 3.43 9.03 0.53
CA LYS A 70 2.98 9.45 1.87
C LYS A 70 3.85 8.86 2.98
N ALA A 71 4.23 7.59 2.87
CA ALA A 71 5.12 6.94 3.81
C ALA A 71 6.50 7.62 3.86
N GLN A 72 7.11 7.89 2.70
CA GLN A 72 8.39 8.59 2.59
C GLN A 72 8.33 9.99 3.20
N HIS A 73 7.27 10.75 2.93
CA HIS A 73 7.07 12.09 3.51
C HIS A 73 6.93 12.04 5.04
N ALA A 74 6.39 10.94 5.57
CA ALA A 74 6.29 10.69 7.00
C ALA A 74 7.59 10.11 7.62
N GLY A 75 8.66 9.98 6.83
CA GLY A 75 9.96 9.44 7.27
C GLY A 75 9.98 7.91 7.42
N VAL A 76 9.03 7.20 6.81
CA VAL A 76 9.01 5.74 6.73
C VAL A 76 9.64 5.33 5.41
N GLU A 77 10.74 4.57 5.47
CA GLU A 77 11.33 3.98 4.27
C GLU A 77 10.39 2.91 3.71
N PRO A 78 10.00 3.01 2.43
CA PRO A 78 9.24 1.96 1.79
C PRO A 78 10.11 0.72 1.59
N CYS A 79 9.43 -0.42 1.50
CA CYS A 79 9.97 -1.66 0.97
C CYS A 79 10.60 -1.42 -0.43
#